data_AF-A0A813L3P0-F1
#
_entry.id   AF-A0A813L3P0-F1
#
_cell.length_a   1.000
_cell.length_b   1.000
_cell.length_c   1.000
_cell.angle_alpha   90.00
_cell.angle_beta   90.00
_cell.angle_gamma   90.00
#
_symmetry.space_group_name_H-M   'P 1'
#
loop_
_entity.id
_entity.type
_entity.pdbx_description
1 polymer ?
#
loop_
_entity_poly.entity_id
_entity_poly.type
_entity_poly.pdbx_seq_one_letter_code
_entity_poly.pdbx_strand_id
1 'polypeptide(L)'
;TKEIQDGAGKDGRFRFGVAAMQGWRDEMEDAHLALPDFDVGRGLGLFGVFDGHGGSAVAEIVAERLAETLRSLASYQEGRYPDALTEAFLALDEYLASPQGRKAVRILSDDFEGPDGMGCTAVVALVSSGAKPELHVA
;
A
#
# COMPACT_ATOMS: atom_id res chain seq x y z
N THR A 1 1.01 -17.40 -12.69
CA THR A 1 2.32 -17.02 -13.29
C THR A 1 3.14 -16.26 -12.25
N LYS A 2 4.47 -16.29 -12.32
CA LYS A 2 5.33 -15.49 -11.42
C LYS A 2 5.53 -14.10 -12.01
N GLU A 3 5.29 -13.06 -11.22
CA GLU A 3 5.62 -11.68 -11.53
C GLU A 3 6.94 -11.29 -10.85
N ILE A 4 7.78 -10.54 -11.55
CA ILE A 4 9.04 -9.99 -11.03
C ILE A 4 9.11 -8.54 -11.46
N GLN A 5 9.42 -7.66 -10.51
CA GLN A 5 9.65 -6.25 -10.74
C GLN A 5 10.90 -5.82 -9.98
N ASP A 6 11.73 -4.98 -10.56
CA ASP A 6 12.84 -4.34 -9.86
C ASP A 6 13.01 -2.90 -10.34
N GLY A 7 13.72 -2.10 -9.55
CA GLY A 7 13.94 -0.71 -9.89
C GLY A 7 14.77 0.06 -8.88
N ALA A 8 14.97 1.33 -9.18
CA ALA A 8 15.71 2.27 -8.33
C ALA A 8 15.03 3.64 -8.36
N GLY A 9 15.15 4.38 -7.26
CA GLY A 9 14.78 5.79 -7.22
C GLY A 9 15.70 6.63 -8.10
N LYS A 10 15.20 7.76 -8.60
CA LYS A 10 15.93 8.66 -9.52
C LYS A 10 17.25 9.15 -8.98
N ASP A 11 17.34 9.36 -7.67
CA ASP A 11 18.55 9.81 -6.98
C ASP A 11 19.44 8.64 -6.50
N GLY A 12 19.04 7.40 -6.79
CA GLY A 12 19.78 6.19 -6.45
C GLY A 12 19.79 5.83 -4.96
N ARG A 13 19.02 6.53 -4.11
CA ARG A 13 19.00 6.28 -2.66
C ARG A 13 18.37 4.96 -2.29
N PHE A 14 17.32 4.57 -3.03
CA PHE A 14 16.63 3.30 -2.83
C PHE A 14 16.68 2.45 -4.09
N ARG A 15 16.84 1.15 -3.89
CA ARG A 15 16.68 0.10 -4.91
C ARG A 15 15.73 -0.94 -4.34
N PHE A 16 14.91 -1.54 -5.18
CA PHE A 16 13.94 -2.53 -4.77
C PHE A 16 13.88 -3.69 -5.76
N GLY A 17 13.41 -4.82 -5.26
CA GLY A 17 13.00 -5.97 -6.04
C GLY A 17 11.76 -6.58 -5.42
N VAL A 18 10.81 -6.98 -6.25
CA VAL A 18 9.55 -7.63 -5.89
C VAL A 18 9.47 -8.93 -6.69
N ALA A 19 8.98 -9.98 -6.04
CA ALA A 19 8.58 -11.20 -6.71
C ALA A 19 7.25 -11.65 -6.11
N ALA A 20 6.24 -11.80 -6.95
CA ALA A 20 4.89 -12.22 -6.56
C ALA A 20 4.50 -13.49 -7.33
N MET A 21 3.83 -14.43 -6.66
CA MET A 21 3.49 -15.71 -7.26
C MET A 21 2.25 -16.32 -6.61
N GLN A 22 1.20 -16.51 -7.41
CA GLN A 22 -0.04 -17.18 -7.01
C GLN A 22 0.16 -18.59 -6.39
N GLY A 23 1.14 -19.33 -6.91
CA GLY A 23 1.40 -20.70 -6.46
C GLY A 23 0.24 -21.64 -6.79
N TRP A 24 -0.29 -22.32 -5.76
CA TRP A 24 -1.33 -23.34 -5.87
C TRP A 24 -2.75 -22.81 -5.68
N ARG A 25 -2.92 -21.53 -5.34
CA ARG A 25 -4.24 -20.91 -5.18
C ARG A 25 -4.91 -20.74 -6.56
N ASP A 26 -6.23 -20.66 -6.57
CA ASP A 26 -6.99 -20.44 -7.81
C ASP A 26 -6.79 -19.01 -8.33
N GLU A 27 -6.77 -18.04 -7.42
CA GLU A 27 -6.60 -16.61 -7.71
C GLU A 27 -5.40 -16.01 -6.97
N MET A 28 -4.85 -14.93 -7.53
CA MET A 28 -3.79 -14.12 -6.91
C MET A 28 -4.45 -12.96 -6.16
N GLU A 29 -4.46 -13.02 -4.82
CA GLU A 29 -5.12 -12.00 -3.98
C GLU A 29 -4.14 -10.94 -3.43
N ASP A 30 -2.83 -11.15 -3.54
CA ASP A 30 -1.85 -10.18 -3.02
C ASP A 30 -1.67 -8.99 -3.97
N ALA A 31 -1.37 -7.83 -3.38
CA ALA A 31 -0.87 -6.64 -4.06
C ALA A 31 0.41 -6.13 -3.38
N HIS A 32 1.15 -5.26 -4.07
CA HIS A 32 2.34 -4.62 -3.51
C HIS A 32 2.46 -3.15 -3.92
N LEU A 33 3.20 -2.40 -3.13
CA LEU A 33 3.57 -1.01 -3.38
C LEU A 33 5.09 -0.89 -3.32
N ALA A 34 5.71 -0.31 -4.35
CA ALA A 34 7.15 -0.06 -4.37
C ALA A 34 7.44 1.33 -4.94
N LEU A 35 7.56 2.33 -4.06
CA LEU A 35 7.78 3.73 -4.40
C LEU A 35 9.14 4.20 -3.84
N PRO A 36 10.25 3.94 -4.55
CA PRO A 36 11.57 4.40 -4.11
C PRO A 36 11.71 5.93 -4.13
N ASP A 37 10.89 6.63 -4.94
CA ASP A 37 10.83 8.10 -5.00
C ASP A 37 9.55 8.63 -4.33
N PHE A 38 9.15 8.06 -3.19
CA PHE A 38 7.90 8.47 -2.52
C PHE A 38 7.91 9.94 -2.10
N ASP A 39 8.99 10.43 -1.49
CA ASP A 39 9.19 11.87 -1.26
C ASP A 39 10.69 12.19 -1.37
N VAL A 40 11.13 12.54 -2.57
CA VAL A 40 12.53 12.85 -2.86
C VAL A 40 13.03 14.04 -2.04
N GLY A 41 12.16 15.02 -1.75
CA GLY A 41 12.51 16.20 -0.97
C GLY A 41 12.82 15.87 0.48
N ARG A 42 12.09 14.89 1.05
CA ARG A 42 12.31 14.37 2.41
C ARG A 42 13.21 13.13 2.44
N GLY A 43 13.65 12.65 1.28
CA GLY A 43 14.45 11.44 1.15
C GLY A 43 13.72 10.17 1.59
N LEU A 44 12.42 10.07 1.33
CA LEU A 44 11.58 8.95 1.76
C LEU A 44 11.28 7.98 0.60
N GLY A 45 11.34 6.67 0.90
CA GLY A 45 10.79 5.59 0.09
C GLY A 45 9.62 4.92 0.82
N LEU A 46 8.63 4.42 0.08
CA LEU A 46 7.45 3.74 0.63
C LEU A 46 7.28 2.38 -0.04
N PHE A 47 7.21 1.33 0.76
CA PHE A 47 7.10 -0.05 0.29
C PHE A 47 6.03 -0.78 1.09
N GLY A 48 5.27 -1.66 0.45
CA GLY A 48 4.21 -2.40 1.13
C GLY A 48 3.86 -3.70 0.43
N VAL A 49 3.39 -4.67 1.23
CA VAL A 49 2.80 -5.92 0.76
C VAL A 49 1.42 -6.05 1.41
N PHE A 50 0.44 -6.45 0.62
CA PHE A 50 -0.96 -6.56 1.02
C PHE A 50 -1.46 -7.96 0.63
N ASP A 51 -1.78 -8.81 1.61
CA ASP A 51 -2.29 -10.17 1.38
C ASP A 51 -3.81 -10.12 1.46
N GLY A 52 -4.48 -10.19 0.30
CA GLY A 52 -5.93 -10.14 0.18
C GLY A 52 -6.61 -11.43 0.62
N HIS A 53 -7.84 -11.33 1.12
CA HIS A 53 -8.67 -12.49 1.43
C HIS A 53 -10.13 -12.24 1.03
N GLY A 54 -10.72 -13.22 0.34
CA GLY A 54 -12.07 -13.10 -0.21
C GLY A 54 -12.10 -12.33 -1.54
N GLY A 55 -10.94 -12.15 -2.18
CA GLY A 55 -10.67 -11.45 -3.42
C GLY A 55 -9.58 -10.38 -3.29
N SER A 56 -9.00 -9.96 -4.41
CA SER A 56 -7.86 -9.02 -4.46
C SER A 56 -8.25 -7.55 -4.30
N ALA A 57 -9.53 -7.21 -4.48
CA ALA A 57 -9.97 -5.82 -4.64
C ALA A 57 -9.56 -4.90 -3.47
N VAL A 58 -9.62 -5.37 -2.22
CA VAL A 58 -9.21 -4.56 -1.07
C VAL A 58 -7.69 -4.34 -1.05
N ALA A 59 -6.91 -5.39 -1.31
CA ALA A 59 -5.44 -5.29 -1.38
C ALA A 59 -5.00 -4.31 -2.46
N GLU A 60 -5.61 -4.39 -3.65
CA GLU A 60 -5.35 -3.48 -4.76
C GLU A 60 -5.71 -2.02 -4.43
N ILE A 61 -6.92 -1.78 -3.89
CA ILE A 61 -7.38 -0.44 -3.52
C ILE A 61 -6.47 0.19 -2.46
N VAL A 62 -6.07 -0.58 -1.44
CA VAL A 62 -5.18 -0.09 -0.38
C VAL A 62 -3.81 0.24 -0.96
N ALA A 63 -3.24 -0.63 -1.80
CA ALA A 63 -1.95 -0.40 -2.45
C ALA A 63 -1.97 0.87 -3.32
N GLU A 64 -3.05 1.11 -4.06
CA GLU A 64 -3.21 2.29 -4.91
C GLU A 64 -3.39 3.60 -4.13
N ARG A 65 -4.16 3.57 -3.03
CA ARG A 65 -4.57 4.79 -2.31
C ARG A 65 -3.63 5.23 -1.21
N LEU A 66 -2.89 4.30 -0.61
CA LEU A 66 -2.10 4.56 0.59
C LEU A 66 -1.15 5.76 0.45
N ALA A 67 -0.45 5.85 -0.69
CA ALA A 67 0.52 6.92 -0.93
C ALA A 67 -0.13 8.32 -0.93
N GLU A 68 -1.30 8.46 -1.55
CA GLU A 68 -2.02 9.74 -1.60
C GLU A 68 -2.66 10.07 -0.25
N THR A 69 -3.29 9.09 0.40
CA THR A 69 -3.85 9.24 1.75
C THR A 69 -2.77 9.72 2.72
N LEU A 70 -1.61 9.05 2.75
CA LEU A 70 -0.51 9.40 3.66
C LEU A 70 -0.02 10.84 3.43
N ARG A 71 0.16 11.26 2.16
CA ARG A 71 0.60 12.63 1.83
C ARG A 71 -0.40 13.72 2.23
N SER A 72 -1.68 13.38 2.30
CA SER A 72 -2.75 14.32 2.64
C SER A 72 -2.82 14.67 4.13
N LEU A 73 -2.21 13.85 4.99
CA LEU A 73 -2.30 13.98 6.44
C LEU A 73 -1.39 15.09 6.99
N ALA A 74 -1.90 15.84 7.96
CA ALA A 74 -1.12 16.86 8.68
C ALA A 74 0.05 16.23 9.44
N SER A 75 -0.16 15.07 10.08
CA SER A 75 0.87 14.28 10.76
C SER A 75 2.04 13.94 9.83
N TYR A 76 1.77 13.57 8.57
CA TYR A 76 2.81 13.34 7.57
C TYR A 76 3.57 14.63 7.24
N GLN A 77 2.85 15.73 6.99
CA GLN A 77 3.45 17.02 6.65
C GLN A 77 4.37 17.55 7.76
N GLU A 78 3.99 17.31 9.02
CA GLU A 78 4.75 17.63 10.23
C GLU A 78 5.92 16.65 10.51
N GLY A 79 6.04 15.56 9.75
CA GLY A 79 7.09 14.56 9.94
C GLY A 79 6.83 13.56 11.08
N ARG A 80 5.61 13.51 11.62
CA ARG A 80 5.17 12.53 12.61
C ARG A 80 4.77 11.22 11.94
N TYR A 81 5.74 10.54 11.32
CA TYR A 81 5.47 9.40 10.45
C TYR A 81 4.75 8.20 11.11
N PRO A 82 5.04 7.81 12.37
CA PRO A 82 4.29 6.73 13.02
C PRO A 82 2.79 7.06 13.18
N ASP A 83 2.48 8.29 13.57
CA ASP A 83 1.10 8.76 13.68
C ASP A 83 0.44 8.81 12.30
N ALA A 84 1.17 9.31 11.30
CA ALA A 84 0.69 9.42 9.93
C ALA A 84 0.35 8.07 9.30
N LEU A 85 1.17 7.04 9.54
CA LEU A 85 0.86 5.69 9.09
C LEU A 85 -0.41 5.17 9.76
N THR A 86 -0.53 5.33 11.08
CA THR A 86 -1.73 4.93 11.84
C THR A 86 -2.98 5.63 11.31
N GLU A 87 -2.93 6.96 11.17
CA GLU A 87 -4.02 7.78 10.63
C GLU A 87 -4.37 7.39 9.18
N ALA A 88 -3.38 7.05 8.35
CA ALA A 88 -3.61 6.65 6.97
C ALA A 88 -4.39 5.33 6.87
N PHE A 89 -4.03 4.33 7.68
CA PHE A 89 -4.76 3.07 7.72
C PHE A 89 -6.20 3.24 8.22
N LEU A 90 -6.39 4.04 9.27
CA LEU A 90 -7.75 4.36 9.75
C LEU A 90 -8.59 5.08 8.69
N ALA A 91 -7.99 6.01 7.95
CA ALA A 91 -8.68 6.72 6.86
C ALA A 91 -9.01 5.80 5.67
N LEU A 92 -8.15 4.82 5.36
CA LEU A 92 -8.42 3.82 4.33
C LEU A 92 -9.55 2.87 4.76
N ASP A 93 -9.57 2.43 6.01
CA ASP A 93 -10.68 1.64 6.56
C ASP A 93 -12.01 2.40 6.50
N GLU A 94 -12.02 3.68 6.90
CA GLU A 94 -13.21 4.54 6.79
C GLU A 94 -13.65 4.71 5.33
N TYR A 95 -12.70 4.88 4.40
CA TYR A 95 -13.00 4.92 2.98
C TYR A 95 -13.62 3.61 2.47
N LEU A 96 -13.04 2.46 2.80
CA LEU A 96 -13.56 1.14 2.41
C LEU A 96 -14.97 0.90 2.99
N ALA A 97 -15.22 1.38 4.20
CA ALA A 97 -16.53 1.36 4.85
C ALA A 97 -17.52 2.42 4.33
N SER A 98 -17.11 3.33 3.44
CA SER A 98 -17.99 4.33 2.83
C SER A 98 -18.78 3.77 1.63
N PRO A 99 -19.89 4.38 1.21
CA PRO A 99 -20.58 4.00 -0.04
C PRO A 99 -19.67 4.04 -1.27
N GLN A 100 -18.72 4.97 -1.32
CA GLN A 100 -17.78 5.13 -2.42
C GLN A 100 -16.75 4.00 -2.44
N GLY A 101 -16.19 3.64 -1.27
CA GLY A 101 -15.24 2.52 -1.16
C GLY A 101 -15.91 1.18 -1.47
N ARG A 102 -17.09 0.92 -0.91
CA ARG A 102 -17.89 -0.28 -1.25
C ARG A 102 -18.19 -0.38 -2.74
N LYS A 103 -18.48 0.75 -3.40
CA LYS A 103 -18.67 0.78 -4.86
C LYS A 103 -17.37 0.46 -5.60
N ALA A 104 -16.22 0.96 -5.15
CA ALA A 104 -14.93 0.66 -5.75
C ALA A 104 -14.60 -0.84 -5.64
N VAL A 105 -14.82 -1.44 -4.46
CA VAL A 105 -14.63 -2.88 -4.23
C VAL A 105 -15.49 -3.70 -5.19
N ARG A 106 -16.79 -3.40 -5.33
CA ARG A 106 -17.70 -4.11 -6.26
C ARG A 106 -17.25 -4.04 -7.72
N ILE A 107 -16.76 -2.88 -8.16
CA ILE A 107 -16.30 -2.70 -9.53
C ILE A 107 -15.06 -3.57 -9.80
N LEU A 108 -14.14 -3.62 -8.85
CA LEU A 108 -12.90 -4.38 -8.98
C LEU A 108 -13.11 -5.89 -8.82
N SER A 109 -14.06 -6.31 -7.98
CA SER A 109 -14.33 -7.73 -7.74
C SER A 109 -15.15 -8.41 -8.84
N ASP A 110 -15.59 -7.68 -9.88
CA ASP A 110 -16.54 -8.13 -10.92
C ASP A 110 -17.75 -8.89 -10.34
N ASP A 111 -18.18 -8.48 -9.13
CA ASP A 111 -19.24 -9.12 -8.35
C ASP A 111 -20.35 -8.12 -8.05
N PHE A 112 -21.59 -8.58 -8.20
CA PHE A 112 -22.79 -7.75 -8.09
C PHE A 112 -23.09 -7.30 -6.65
N GLU A 113 -22.62 -8.04 -5.63
CA GLU A 113 -22.79 -7.66 -4.22
C GLU A 113 -21.51 -7.11 -3.58
N GLY A 114 -20.32 -7.52 -4.05
CA GLY A 114 -19.01 -7.21 -3.44
C GLY A 114 -18.98 -7.78 -2.02
N PRO A 115 -18.45 -8.99 -1.82
CA PRO A 115 -18.88 -9.80 -0.69
C PRO A 115 -18.53 -9.15 0.65
N ASP A 116 -19.50 -9.14 1.57
CA ASP A 116 -19.22 -8.97 2.99
C ASP A 116 -18.10 -9.96 3.36
N GLY A 117 -16.99 -9.46 3.92
CA GLY A 117 -15.85 -10.29 4.35
C GLY A 117 -14.58 -10.18 3.50
N MET A 118 -14.58 -9.39 2.42
CA MET A 118 -13.32 -9.02 1.75
C MET A 118 -12.43 -8.17 2.66
N GLY A 119 -11.13 -8.40 2.60
CA GLY A 119 -10.14 -7.59 3.29
C GLY A 119 -8.73 -7.88 2.80
N CYS A 120 -7.75 -7.24 3.43
CA CYS A 120 -6.36 -7.61 3.26
C CYS A 120 -5.58 -7.40 4.55
N THR A 121 -4.48 -8.13 4.72
CA THR A 121 -3.42 -7.69 5.63
C THR A 121 -2.61 -6.58 4.96
N ALA A 122 -1.81 -5.87 5.74
CA ALA A 122 -0.85 -4.90 5.22
C ALA A 122 0.41 -4.92 6.07
N VAL A 123 1.57 -4.88 5.42
CA VAL A 123 2.84 -4.55 6.06
C VAL A 123 3.50 -3.47 5.22
N VAL A 124 3.67 -2.29 5.79
CA VAL A 124 4.16 -1.11 5.09
C VAL A 124 5.39 -0.55 5.78
N ALA A 125 6.41 -0.23 4.98
CA ALA A 125 7.65 0.41 5.40
C ALA A 125 7.78 1.79 4.75
N LEU A 126 7.76 2.84 5.58
CA LEU A 126 8.24 4.17 5.19
C LEU A 126 9.70 4.30 5.63
N VAL A 127 10.61 4.46 4.67
CA VAL A 127 12.05 4.43 4.88
C VAL A 127 12.62 5.82 4.63
N SER A 128 13.35 6.38 5.59
CA SER A 128 14.12 7.61 5.39
C SER A 128 15.58 7.31 5.01
N SER A 129 16.09 8.07 4.06
CA SER A 129 17.48 8.03 3.62
C SER A 129 18.30 9.13 4.30
N GLY A 130 19.59 8.89 4.52
CA GLY A 130 20.48 9.89 5.10
C GLY A 130 21.60 9.25 5.93
N ALA A 131 22.30 10.08 6.71
CA ALA A 131 23.37 9.62 7.59
C ALA A 131 22.90 8.65 8.68
N LYS A 132 21.62 8.71 9.04
CA LYS A 132 20.93 7.78 9.93
C LYS A 132 19.60 7.39 9.28
N PRO A 133 19.57 6.30 8.50
CA PRO A 133 18.33 5.80 7.93
C PRO A 133 17.36 5.38 9.03
N GLU A 134 16.09 5.73 8.90
CA GLU A 134 15.03 5.29 9.79
C GLU A 134 14.00 4.48 9.02
N LEU A 135 13.38 3.53 9.72
CA LEU A 135 12.36 2.64 9.20
C LEU A 135 11.13 2.77 10.10
N HIS A 136 10.03 3.27 9.54
CA HIS A 136 8.73 3.30 10.19
C HIS A 136 7.86 2.21 9.57
N VAL A 137 7.39 1.29 10.40
CA VAL A 137 6.57 0.15 9.97
C VAL A 137 5.18 0.25 10.58
N ALA A 138 4.17 -0.04 9.78
CA ALA A 138 2.78 -0.21 10.19
C ALA A 138 2.19 -1.47 9.53
#